data_AF-A0A2N3AT56-F1
#
_entry.id   AF-A0A2N3AT56-F1
#
_cell.length_a   1.000
_cell.length_b   1.000
_cell.length_c   1.000
_cell.angle_alpha   90.00
_cell.angle_beta   90.00
_cell.angle_gamma   90.00
#
_symmetry.space_group_name_H-M   'P 1'
#
loop_
_entity.id
_entity.type
_entity.pdbx_description
1 polymer ?
#
loop_
_entity_poly.entity_id
_entity_poly.type
_entity_poly.pdbx_seq_one_letter_code
_entity_poly.pdbx_strand_id
1 'polypeptide(L)' 'MEIERSPLARPFPQLPAIAGVTLRVARARYKEWNRCDLTFAELTEGTSVAGVFTKSACAS' A
#
# COMPACT_ATOMS: atom_id res chain seq x y z
N MET A 1 18.95 -23.25 0.97
CA MET A 1 17.86 -23.67 1.89
C MET A 1 16.57 -23.53 1.12
N GLU A 2 15.95 -24.64 0.79
CA GLU A 2 14.69 -24.67 0.07
C GLU A 2 13.58 -24.49 1.11
N ILE A 3 12.89 -23.35 1.08
CA ILE A 3 11.82 -23.04 2.01
C ILE A 3 10.52 -23.43 1.32
N GLU A 4 9.79 -24.40 1.88
CA GLU A 4 8.46 -24.73 1.39
C GLU A 4 7.55 -23.48 1.45
N ARG A 5 6.88 -23.22 0.33
CA ARG A 5 5.98 -22.07 0.23
C ARG A 5 4.83 -22.24 1.21
N SER A 6 4.66 -21.27 2.11
CA SER A 6 3.55 -21.26 3.07
C SER A 6 2.20 -21.46 2.36
N PRO A 7 1.29 -22.28 2.90
CA PRO A 7 -0.08 -22.41 2.37
C PRO A 7 -0.86 -21.09 2.42
N LEU A 8 -0.41 -20.10 3.21
CA LEU A 8 -0.96 -18.76 3.29
C LEU A 8 -0.46 -17.83 2.17
N ALA A 9 0.57 -18.20 1.43
CA ALA A 9 1.12 -17.41 0.32
C ALA A 9 0.27 -17.55 -0.95
N ARG A 10 -1.01 -17.19 -0.84
CA ARG A 10 -2.00 -17.18 -1.92
C ARG A 10 -1.71 -16.04 -2.91
N PRO A 11 -2.06 -16.19 -4.20
CA PRO A 11 -2.02 -15.07 -5.14
C PRO A 11 -2.84 -13.90 -4.63
N PHE A 12 -2.39 -12.67 -4.91
CA PHE A 12 -3.21 -11.50 -4.68
C PHE A 12 -4.44 -11.55 -5.58
N PRO A 13 -5.62 -11.13 -5.07
CA PRO A 13 -6.80 -11.02 -5.90
C PRO A 13 -6.60 -9.92 -6.96
N GLN A 14 -7.38 -9.98 -8.03
CA GLN A 14 -7.49 -8.86 -8.95
C GLN A 14 -8.08 -7.66 -8.19
N LEU A 15 -7.35 -6.54 -8.17
CA LEU A 15 -7.80 -5.29 -7.55
C LEU A 15 -8.13 -4.31 -8.67
N PRO A 16 -9.42 -4.15 -9.04
CA PRO A 16 -9.81 -3.16 -10.04
C PRO A 16 -9.54 -1.75 -9.54
N ALA A 17 -9.37 -0.81 -10.48
CA ALA A 17 -9.24 0.60 -10.14
C ALA A 17 -10.51 1.11 -9.44
N ILE A 18 -10.33 2.00 -8.46
CA ILE A 18 -11.43 2.70 -7.79
C ILE A 18 -11.66 4.00 -8.55
N ALA A 19 -12.90 4.22 -9.01
CA ALA A 19 -13.26 5.46 -9.68
C ALA A 19 -13.00 6.67 -8.77
N GLY A 20 -12.40 7.72 -9.31
CA GLY A 20 -12.03 8.92 -8.55
C GLY A 20 -10.72 8.81 -7.75
N VAL A 21 -10.02 7.68 -7.83
CA VAL A 21 -8.70 7.49 -7.20
C VAL A 21 -7.62 7.34 -8.26
N THR A 22 -6.58 8.17 -8.18
CA THR A 22 -5.36 8.01 -9.00
C THR A 22 -4.19 7.62 -8.10
N LEU A 23 -3.61 6.43 -8.34
CA LEU A 23 -2.43 5.95 -7.61
C LEU A 23 -1.15 6.30 -8.35
N ARG A 24 -0.16 6.78 -7.60
CA ARG A 24 1.19 7.08 -8.09
C ARG A 24 2.21 6.41 -7.16
N VAL A 25 3.32 5.98 -7.73
CA VAL A 25 4.44 5.42 -6.97
C VAL A 25 5.74 6.06 -7.41
N ALA A 26 6.66 6.24 -6.47
CA ALA A 26 7.98 6.80 -6.74
C ALA A 26 9.06 6.08 -5.95
N ARG A 27 10.30 6.18 -6.44
CA ARG A 27 11.52 5.83 -5.71
C ARG A 27 12.07 7.10 -5.06
N ALA A 28 11.55 7.43 -3.88
CA ALA A 28 11.95 8.58 -3.09
C ALA A 28 13.29 8.36 -2.34
N ARG A 29 13.81 7.12 -2.33
CA ARG A 29 15.08 6.75 -1.66
C ARG A 29 15.00 6.93 -0.15
N TYR A 30 13.84 6.67 0.45
CA TYR A 30 13.71 6.52 1.91
C TYR A 30 14.56 5.34 2.41
N LYS A 31 14.72 4.30 1.58
CA LYS A 31 15.67 3.21 1.81
C LYS A 31 16.58 3.05 0.59
N GLU A 32 17.81 2.61 0.85
CA GLU A 32 18.81 2.28 -0.18
C GLU A 32 18.48 0.95 -0.87
N TRP A 33 17.41 0.96 -1.66
CA TRP A 33 16.94 -0.18 -2.45
C TRP A 33 16.32 0.26 -3.78
N ASN A 34 16.03 -0.71 -4.65
CA ASN A 34 15.54 -0.47 -6.02
C ASN A 34 13.99 -0.49 -6.15
N ARG A 35 13.26 -0.55 -5.04
CA ARG A 35 11.79 -0.61 -5.02
C ARG A 35 11.18 0.79 -4.90
N CYS A 36 9.98 0.99 -5.44
CA CYS A 36 9.20 2.18 -5.09
C CYS A 36 8.85 2.12 -3.61
N ASP A 37 9.17 3.20 -2.90
CA ASP A 37 9.07 3.33 -1.45
C ASP A 37 8.13 4.46 -1.02
N LEU A 38 7.62 5.21 -1.99
CA LEU A 38 6.58 6.21 -1.79
C LEU A 38 5.37 5.86 -2.64
N THR A 39 4.20 5.88 -2.00
CA THR A 39 2.89 5.79 -2.65
C THR A 39 2.13 7.07 -2.39
N PHE A 40 1.52 7.63 -3.43
CA PHE A 40 0.64 8.78 -3.35
C PHE A 40 -0.71 8.43 -3.97
N ALA A 41 -1.79 8.70 -3.25
CA ALA A 41 -3.16 8.49 -3.69
C ALA A 41 -3.85 9.84 -3.82
N GLU A 42 -4.19 10.20 -5.05
CA GLU A 42 -4.96 11.40 -5.38
C GLU A 42 -6.45 11.04 -5.38
N LEU A 43 -7.25 11.85 -4.70
CA LEU A 43 -8.71 11.69 -4.62
C LEU A 43 -9.37 12.88 -5.32
N THR A 44 -10.39 12.63 -6.12
CA THR A 44 -11.16 13.68 -6.79
C THR A 44 -11.82 14.64 -5.78
N GLU A 45 -12.01 15.89 -6.18
CA GLU A 45 -12.69 16.90 -5.36
C GLU A 45 -14.08 16.42 -4.90
N GLY A 46 -14.46 16.77 -3.67
CA GLY A 46 -15.71 16.32 -3.05
C GLY A 46 -15.67 14.91 -2.42
N THR A 47 -14.55 14.19 -2.49
CA THR A 47 -14.40 12.88 -1.82
C THR A 47 -14.50 13.02 -0.30
N SER A 48 -15.43 12.28 0.32
CA SER A 48 -15.53 12.15 1.77
C SER A 48 -14.54 11.11 2.29
N VAL A 49 -13.90 11.39 3.43
CA VAL A 49 -12.86 10.52 4.01
C VAL A 49 -13.20 10.20 5.47
N ALA A 50 -13.02 8.94 5.85
CA ALA A 50 -13.04 8.47 7.23
C ALA A 50 -11.89 7.48 7.44
N GLY A 51 -11.37 7.42 8.66
CA GLY A 51 -10.27 6.54 9.00
C GLY A 51 -10.28 6.15 10.47
N VAL A 52 -9.76 4.96 10.76
CA VAL A 52 -9.46 4.50 12.12
C VAL A 52 -7.97 4.21 12.21
N PHE A 53 -7.40 4.43 13.38
CA PHE A 53 -5.97 4.25 13.64
C PHE A 53 -5.73 3.06 14.56
N THR A 54 -4.50 2.54 14.55
CA THR A 54 -4.08 1.54 15.54
C THR A 54 -4.15 2.10 16.96
N LYS A 55 -4.55 1.27 17.93
CA LYS A 55 -4.54 1.62 19.37
C LYS A 55 -3.23 1.24 20.06
N SER A 56 -2.22 0.80 19.30
CA SER A 56 -0.92 0.42 19.85
C SER A 56 -0.27 1.58 20.59
N ALA A 57 0.29 1.32 21.77
CA ALA A 57 1.09 2.28 22.51
C ALA A 57 2.43 2.61 21.82
N CYS A 58 2.86 1.76 20.88
CA CYS A 58 4.08 1.91 20.09
C CYS A 58 3.72 2.11 18.61
N ALA A 59 2.93 3.15 18.30
CA ALA A 59 2.67 3.53 16.92
C ALA A 59 3.86 4.34 16.38
N SER A 60 4.58 3.78 15.41
CA SER A 60 5.72 4.40 14.72
C SER A 60 5.55 4.33 13.21
#